data_AF-A0A3C0UPV0-F1
#
_entry.id   AF-A0A3C0UPV0-F1
#
_cell.length_a   1.000
_cell.length_b   1.000
_cell.length_c   1.000
_cell.angle_alpha   90.00
_cell.angle_beta   90.00
_cell.angle_gamma   90.00
#
_symmetry.space_group_name_H-M   'P 1'
#
loop_
_entity.id
_entity.type
_entity.pdbx_description
1 polymer ?
#
loop_
_entity_poly.entity_id
_entity_poly.type
_entity_poly.pdbx_seq_one_letter_code
_entity_poly.pdbx_strand_id
1 'polypeptide(L)'
;MSISKHRLLYLLVLLCWAAGQAWSAPNKSRRKVSLKVSLKEQNGTYTLKGNEVKVSNNEPWALIAPTAGVTIVSETFGVISVKKMTNPPVLDVYVWSGAISTNWHTAGNWLVNNVVATGTPNFGFLIGNHVQIPVVGNGRYPVVTANAGARSLTIAAGASVAVASGGKLRVSGSDVDGVTNSGTFTNNGTTELDSAFRDGFINKAGASLVNTATFSVKNGTGSRLKNSSTITNSGTFNVYGGLSLGFYNYPGAKLLNTISSAVFNVESAENGGVSNEGKIDNAGTVIVKSGNTGPQFVNADSVINRAGATFEIKEHQDGILLDNKKFILNEGTFRVQNGGNKGGVYNRNGAKLLNMATGAFIITSTTKTNLTNEGVIENNNLFETSYNADSAVVNKATGSITNNGIWSVQGNQFAIFNQGNISLGGSATFDILSTGGSAIKNLKTFMTSTGCTLKISSGSSSILNEPNALFVNNCSTSFKYLGGPLILNKGRFTHLNGDITAESFTSFIKNEKYMSI
;
A
#
# COMPACT_ATOMS: atom_id res chain seq x y z
N MET A 1 -20.95 -26.48 -5.90
CA MET A 1 -20.35 -25.19 -5.47
C MET A 1 -20.23 -24.27 -6.67
N SER A 2 -20.83 -23.08 -6.63
CA SER A 2 -20.73 -22.08 -7.70
C SER A 2 -19.40 -21.34 -7.55
N ILE A 3 -18.50 -21.50 -8.52
CA ILE A 3 -17.25 -20.74 -8.59
C ILE A 3 -17.57 -19.45 -9.35
N SER A 4 -17.20 -18.30 -8.79
CA SER A 4 -17.45 -17.01 -9.44
C SER A 4 -16.67 -16.90 -10.75
N LYS A 5 -17.25 -16.23 -11.76
CA LYS A 5 -16.65 -16.04 -13.09
C LYS A 5 -15.20 -15.53 -13.07
N HIS A 6 -14.82 -14.75 -12.05
CA HIS A 6 -13.46 -14.23 -11.91
C HIS A 6 -12.45 -15.33 -11.55
N ARG A 7 -12.83 -16.30 -10.71
CA ARG A 7 -11.95 -17.42 -10.33
C ARG A 7 -11.71 -18.39 -11.49
N LEU A 8 -12.66 -18.53 -12.39
CA LEU A 8 -12.54 -19.43 -13.54
C LEU A 8 -11.72 -18.81 -14.68
N LEU A 9 -11.82 -17.48 -14.88
CA LEU A 9 -10.95 -16.75 -15.80
C LEU A 9 -9.48 -16.80 -15.36
N TYR A 10 -9.21 -16.76 -14.05
CA TYR A 10 -7.86 -16.86 -13.50
C TYR A 10 -7.25 -18.26 -13.58
N LEU A 11 -8.08 -19.32 -13.50
CA LEU A 11 -7.60 -20.68 -13.74
C LEU A 11 -7.06 -20.81 -15.17
N LEU A 12 -7.70 -20.17 -16.15
CA LEU A 12 -7.23 -20.13 -17.54
C LEU A 12 -5.97 -19.26 -17.73
N VAL A 13 -5.85 -18.12 -17.04
CA VAL A 13 -4.65 -17.26 -17.12
C VAL A 13 -3.42 -17.95 -16.53
N LEU A 14 -3.56 -18.69 -15.42
CA LEU A 14 -2.50 -19.52 -14.86
C LEU A 14 -2.04 -20.64 -15.83
N LEU A 15 -2.95 -21.15 -16.64
CA LEU A 15 -2.69 -22.21 -17.63
C LEU A 15 -1.98 -21.68 -18.88
N CYS A 16 -2.26 -20.45 -19.33
CA CYS A 16 -1.52 -19.82 -20.43
C CYS A 16 -0.12 -19.35 -20.01
N TRP A 17 0.09 -19.03 -18.72
CA TRP A 17 1.38 -18.55 -18.21
C TRP A 17 2.43 -19.68 -18.11
N ALA A 18 2.01 -20.92 -17.87
CA ALA A 18 2.88 -22.09 -17.97
C ALA A 18 3.45 -22.33 -19.39
N ALA A 19 2.88 -21.68 -20.41
CA ALA A 19 3.29 -21.79 -21.81
C ALA A 19 3.96 -20.50 -22.38
N GLY A 20 4.15 -19.45 -21.57
CA GLY A 20 4.98 -18.29 -21.93
C GLY A 20 4.42 -17.32 -23.00
N GLN A 21 3.10 -17.15 -23.13
CA GLN A 21 2.52 -16.16 -24.07
C GLN A 21 1.61 -15.12 -23.39
N ALA A 22 1.70 -13.86 -23.83
CA ALA A 22 0.87 -12.74 -23.40
C ALA A 22 -0.42 -12.65 -24.24
N TRP A 23 -1.57 -12.38 -23.60
CA TRP A 23 -2.84 -12.18 -24.29
C TRP A 23 -3.46 -10.82 -23.95
N SER A 24 -4.02 -10.13 -24.94
CA SER A 24 -4.84 -8.92 -24.79
C SER A 24 -6.28 -9.23 -25.19
N ALA A 25 -7.27 -8.76 -24.41
CA ALA A 25 -8.68 -9.07 -24.64
C ALA A 25 -9.48 -7.81 -25.01
N PRO A 26 -10.35 -7.85 -26.05
CA PRO A 26 -11.37 -6.85 -26.30
C PRO A 26 -12.74 -7.21 -25.70
N ASN A 27 -13.54 -6.17 -25.49
CA ASN A 27 -14.76 -6.12 -24.68
C ASN A 27 -16.03 -6.46 -25.51
N LYS A 28 -16.92 -7.37 -25.05
CA LYS A 28 -18.41 -7.19 -24.97
C LYS A 28 -19.27 -8.45 -24.74
N SER A 29 -20.30 -8.21 -23.90
CA SER A 29 -21.65 -8.82 -23.78
C SER A 29 -21.86 -10.17 -23.07
N ARG A 30 -22.86 -10.18 -22.18
CA ARG A 30 -23.23 -11.26 -21.24
C ARG A 30 -24.47 -12.03 -21.74
N ARG A 31 -24.40 -13.36 -21.87
CA ARG A 31 -25.55 -14.27 -21.77
C ARG A 31 -25.24 -15.39 -20.76
N LYS A 32 -26.26 -15.82 -19.99
CA LYS A 32 -26.21 -16.98 -19.10
C LYS A 32 -26.67 -18.21 -19.89
N VAL A 33 -25.87 -19.27 -19.89
CA VAL A 33 -26.24 -20.61 -20.37
C VAL A 33 -25.92 -21.60 -19.24
N SER A 34 -26.86 -22.49 -18.92
CA SER A 34 -26.64 -23.62 -18.00
C SER A 34 -26.43 -24.89 -18.82
N LEU A 35 -25.39 -25.67 -18.52
CA LEU A 35 -25.01 -26.88 -19.27
C LEU A 35 -24.63 -28.04 -18.33
N LYS A 36 -25.02 -29.27 -18.69
CA LYS A 36 -24.61 -30.56 -18.07
C LYS A 36 -23.53 -31.23 -18.94
N VAL A 37 -22.59 -31.96 -18.32
CA VAL A 37 -21.47 -32.64 -19.02
C VAL A 37 -21.24 -34.06 -18.47
N SER A 38 -20.80 -34.98 -19.34
CA SER A 38 -20.38 -36.36 -19.05
C SER A 38 -19.00 -36.66 -19.67
N LEU A 39 -18.15 -37.44 -18.99
CA LEU A 39 -16.80 -37.83 -19.42
C LEU A 39 -16.81 -39.24 -20.03
N LYS A 40 -16.01 -39.47 -21.09
CA LYS A 40 -15.68 -40.81 -21.61
C LYS A 40 -14.16 -40.98 -21.68
N GLU A 41 -13.66 -42.07 -21.13
CA GLU A 41 -12.25 -42.47 -21.19
C GLU A 41 -12.03 -43.40 -22.39
N GLN A 42 -10.99 -43.14 -23.19
CA GLN A 42 -10.45 -44.08 -24.17
C GLN A 42 -8.92 -44.04 -24.12
N ASN A 43 -8.29 -45.19 -23.88
CA ASN A 43 -6.84 -45.40 -23.93
C ASN A 43 -6.03 -44.37 -23.12
N GLY A 44 -6.43 -44.09 -21.87
CA GLY A 44 -5.73 -43.14 -20.99
C GLY A 44 -5.77 -41.68 -21.45
N THR A 45 -6.58 -41.37 -22.47
CA THR A 45 -6.76 -40.03 -23.03
C THR A 45 -8.20 -39.58 -22.78
N TYR A 46 -8.38 -38.42 -22.16
CA TYR A 46 -9.69 -37.83 -21.91
C TYR A 46 -9.98 -36.75 -22.96
N THR A 47 -11.00 -36.98 -23.78
CA THR A 47 -11.40 -36.01 -24.82
C THR A 47 -12.49 -35.09 -24.27
N LEU A 48 -12.16 -33.80 -24.09
CA LEU A 48 -13.13 -32.77 -23.71
C LEU A 48 -13.97 -32.36 -24.93
N LYS A 49 -15.29 -32.56 -24.86
CA LYS A 49 -16.25 -31.86 -25.72
C LYS A 49 -16.99 -30.82 -24.88
N GLY A 50 -16.64 -29.54 -25.05
CA GLY A 50 -17.28 -28.40 -24.40
C GLY A 50 -16.28 -27.38 -23.82
N ASN A 51 -16.72 -26.13 -23.69
CA ASN A 51 -15.86 -24.95 -23.47
C ASN A 51 -15.55 -24.62 -21.99
N GLU A 52 -15.51 -25.60 -21.08
CA GLU A 52 -15.05 -25.35 -19.70
C GLU A 52 -14.48 -26.63 -19.04
N VAL A 53 -13.34 -26.49 -18.36
CA VAL A 53 -12.64 -27.55 -17.62
C VAL A 53 -13.00 -27.43 -16.13
N LYS A 54 -13.55 -28.49 -15.54
CA LYS A 54 -13.61 -28.65 -14.08
C LYS A 54 -12.58 -29.67 -13.64
N VAL A 55 -11.57 -29.21 -12.90
CA VAL A 55 -10.62 -30.07 -12.20
C VAL A 55 -11.23 -30.42 -10.84
N SER A 56 -11.35 -31.71 -10.54
CA SER A 56 -11.78 -32.18 -9.23
C SER A 56 -10.74 -31.80 -8.17
N ASN A 57 -11.20 -31.29 -7.03
CA ASN A 57 -10.34 -30.91 -5.92
C ASN A 57 -9.46 -32.12 -5.49
N ASN A 58 -8.14 -31.95 -5.54
CA ASN A 58 -7.08 -32.80 -4.97
C ASN A 58 -6.24 -33.71 -5.90
N GLU A 59 -6.32 -33.62 -7.23
CA GLU A 59 -5.30 -34.26 -8.10
C GLU A 59 -4.44 -33.19 -8.83
N PRO A 60 -3.10 -33.33 -8.88
CA PRO A 60 -2.24 -32.42 -9.63
C PRO A 60 -2.24 -32.76 -11.13
N TRP A 61 -2.59 -31.78 -11.96
CA TRP A 61 -2.59 -31.90 -13.42
C TRP A 61 -1.63 -30.85 -14.02
N ALA A 62 -0.94 -31.20 -15.10
CA ALA A 62 -0.14 -30.25 -15.90
C ALA A 62 -0.68 -30.21 -17.34
N LEU A 63 -0.73 -29.00 -17.92
CA LEU A 63 -0.97 -28.82 -19.34
C LEU A 63 0.36 -28.91 -20.09
N ILE A 64 0.44 -29.75 -21.12
CA ILE A 64 1.59 -29.84 -22.02
C ILE A 64 1.22 -29.03 -23.27
N ALA A 65 1.94 -27.93 -23.52
CA ALA A 65 1.80 -27.24 -24.79
C ALA A 65 2.33 -28.13 -25.92
N PRO A 66 1.65 -28.22 -27.08
CA PRO A 66 2.19 -28.94 -28.22
C PRO A 66 3.50 -28.28 -28.68
N THR A 67 4.39 -29.10 -29.24
CA THR A 67 5.74 -28.77 -29.67
C THR A 67 5.80 -27.45 -30.47
N ALA A 68 6.87 -26.68 -30.25
CA ALA A 68 7.08 -25.36 -30.86
C ALA A 68 6.85 -25.37 -32.39
N GLY A 69 5.95 -24.50 -32.86
CA GLY A 69 5.76 -24.25 -34.30
C GLY A 69 4.32 -23.98 -34.78
N VAL A 70 3.30 -24.10 -33.94
CA VAL A 70 1.90 -23.91 -34.39
C VAL A 70 1.29 -22.66 -33.76
N THR A 71 0.98 -21.67 -34.60
CA THR A 71 0.15 -20.51 -34.25
C THR A 71 -1.28 -20.97 -33.96
N ILE A 72 -1.76 -20.76 -32.74
CA ILE A 72 -3.14 -21.09 -32.35
C ILE A 72 -4.07 -19.97 -32.84
N VAL A 73 -4.78 -20.20 -33.94
CA VAL A 73 -5.86 -19.32 -34.43
C VAL A 73 -7.19 -19.67 -33.73
N SER A 74 -8.00 -18.66 -33.42
CA SER A 74 -9.05 -18.70 -32.38
C SER A 74 -10.28 -19.59 -32.62
N GLU A 75 -10.30 -20.43 -33.65
CA GLU A 75 -11.54 -21.13 -34.10
C GLU A 75 -11.45 -22.65 -34.11
N THR A 76 -10.34 -23.24 -33.67
CA THR A 76 -10.25 -24.70 -33.46
C THR A 76 -9.61 -24.95 -32.10
N PHE A 77 -10.43 -25.29 -31.09
CA PHE A 77 -9.90 -25.83 -29.84
C PHE A 77 -9.28 -27.20 -30.15
N GLY A 78 -8.00 -27.18 -30.51
CA GLY A 78 -7.17 -28.37 -30.60
C GLY A 78 -7.22 -29.13 -29.29
N VAL A 79 -7.10 -30.46 -29.38
CA VAL A 79 -7.15 -31.37 -28.24
C VAL A 79 -6.16 -30.92 -27.16
N ILE A 80 -6.67 -30.37 -26.06
CA ILE A 80 -5.86 -30.12 -24.87
C ILE A 80 -5.63 -31.49 -24.21
N SER A 81 -4.45 -32.05 -24.42
CA SER A 81 -4.03 -33.26 -23.74
C SER A 81 -3.62 -32.90 -22.31
N VAL A 82 -4.46 -33.23 -21.33
CA VAL A 82 -4.12 -33.10 -19.91
C VAL A 82 -3.55 -34.45 -19.47
N LYS A 83 -2.25 -34.50 -19.15
CA LYS A 83 -1.63 -35.74 -18.66
C LYS A 83 -1.83 -35.82 -17.15
N LYS A 84 -2.52 -36.86 -16.69
CA LYS A 84 -2.56 -37.22 -15.27
C LYS A 84 -1.13 -37.49 -14.82
N MET A 85 -0.62 -36.74 -13.83
CA MET A 85 0.65 -37.08 -13.19
C MET A 85 0.41 -38.32 -12.34
N THR A 86 0.71 -39.50 -12.91
CA THR A 86 0.51 -40.79 -12.23
C THR A 86 1.44 -41.02 -11.05
N ASN A 87 2.41 -40.14 -10.85
CA ASN A 87 3.15 -39.95 -9.60
C ASN A 87 3.55 -38.46 -9.55
N PRO A 88 2.83 -37.57 -8.83
CA PRO A 88 3.45 -36.29 -8.51
C PRO A 88 4.78 -36.61 -7.82
N PRO A 89 5.90 -35.98 -8.22
CA PRO A 89 7.17 -36.23 -7.56
C PRO A 89 6.93 -36.03 -6.06
N VAL A 90 7.32 -37.01 -5.24
CA VAL A 90 7.43 -36.79 -3.80
C VAL A 90 8.48 -35.71 -3.67
N LEU A 91 8.05 -34.49 -3.36
CA LEU A 91 8.96 -33.37 -3.29
C LEU A 91 9.71 -33.48 -1.97
N ASP A 92 10.90 -34.05 -2.07
CA ASP A 92 11.78 -34.24 -0.93
C ASP A 92 12.02 -32.93 -0.18
N VAL A 93 12.00 -33.03 1.15
CA VAL A 93 12.38 -31.93 2.04
C VAL A 93 13.89 -31.98 2.23
N TYR A 94 14.55 -30.90 1.85
CA TYR A 94 15.98 -30.69 2.05
C TYR A 94 16.19 -30.01 3.41
N VAL A 95 16.86 -30.70 4.31
CA VAL A 95 17.18 -30.20 5.65
C VAL A 95 18.65 -29.83 5.71
N TRP A 96 18.96 -28.60 6.10
CA TRP A 96 20.33 -28.14 6.26
C TRP A 96 20.98 -28.77 7.50
N SER A 97 22.17 -29.35 7.33
CA SER A 97 23.00 -29.90 8.41
C SER A 97 24.26 -29.08 8.68
N GLY A 98 24.75 -28.34 7.67
CA GLY A 98 26.01 -27.61 7.75
C GLY A 98 27.23 -28.50 8.05
N ALA A 99 27.14 -29.80 7.78
CA ALA A 99 28.14 -30.79 8.20
C ALA A 99 29.54 -30.49 7.64
N ILE A 100 29.62 -30.01 6.40
CA ILE A 100 30.90 -29.75 5.71
C ILE A 100 31.29 -28.27 5.81
N SER A 101 30.37 -27.36 5.48
CA SER A 101 30.65 -25.92 5.35
C SER A 101 29.39 -25.07 5.51
N THR A 102 29.51 -23.76 5.32
CA THR A 102 28.36 -22.85 5.20
C THR A 102 27.86 -22.69 3.76
N ASN A 103 28.53 -23.25 2.76
CA ASN A 103 28.18 -23.01 1.36
C ASN A 103 26.88 -23.75 0.97
N TRP A 104 25.86 -22.99 0.53
CA TRP A 104 24.59 -23.54 0.03
C TRP A 104 24.79 -24.62 -1.05
N HIS A 105 25.83 -24.47 -1.88
CA HIS A 105 26.09 -25.33 -3.03
C HIS A 105 26.84 -26.63 -2.71
N THR A 106 27.22 -26.87 -1.46
CA THR A 106 27.85 -28.13 -1.06
C THR A 106 26.75 -29.15 -0.73
N ALA A 107 26.52 -30.12 -1.61
CA ALA A 107 25.50 -31.16 -1.44
C ALA A 107 25.59 -31.88 -0.08
N GLY A 108 26.81 -32.12 0.41
CA GLY A 108 27.05 -32.73 1.72
C GLY A 108 26.58 -31.92 2.95
N ASN A 109 26.11 -30.68 2.77
CA ASN A 109 25.45 -29.89 3.83
C ASN A 109 23.94 -30.13 3.90
N TRP A 110 23.37 -30.94 3.00
CA TRP A 110 21.95 -31.19 2.89
C TRP A 110 21.62 -32.65 3.21
N LEU A 111 20.52 -32.84 3.93
CA LEU A 111 19.92 -34.14 4.17
C LEU A 111 18.57 -34.24 3.48
N VAL A 112 18.31 -35.38 2.86
CA VAL A 112 17.01 -35.81 2.34
C VAL A 112 16.70 -37.14 2.98
N ASN A 113 15.57 -37.23 3.69
CA ASN A 113 15.17 -38.44 4.43
C ASN A 113 16.30 -38.95 5.37
N ASN A 114 16.99 -38.02 6.05
CA ASN A 114 18.14 -38.26 6.93
C ASN A 114 19.40 -38.82 6.25
N VAL A 115 19.47 -38.83 4.92
CA VAL A 115 20.65 -39.25 4.15
C VAL A 115 21.26 -38.03 3.45
N VAL A 116 22.58 -38.02 3.28
CA VAL A 116 23.28 -36.96 2.54
C VAL A 116 22.71 -36.84 1.13
N ALA A 117 22.29 -35.62 0.76
CA ALA A 117 21.72 -35.35 -0.55
C ALA A 117 22.77 -35.52 -1.66
N THR A 118 22.33 -35.98 -2.83
CA THR A 118 23.17 -36.08 -4.04
C THR A 118 23.30 -34.75 -4.78
N GLY A 119 22.48 -33.76 -4.42
CA GLY A 119 22.43 -32.45 -5.05
C GLY A 119 22.08 -31.35 -4.05
N THR A 120 21.82 -30.17 -4.58
CA THR A 120 21.41 -28.99 -3.81
C THR A 120 19.95 -28.65 -4.11
N PRO A 121 19.24 -27.99 -3.19
CA PRO A 121 17.84 -27.64 -3.41
C PRO A 121 17.63 -26.81 -4.68
N ASN A 122 16.55 -27.09 -5.40
CA ASN A 122 16.11 -26.34 -6.57
C ASN A 122 14.81 -25.57 -6.29
N PHE A 123 14.42 -24.67 -7.20
CA PHE A 123 13.15 -23.94 -7.16
C PHE A 123 12.19 -24.40 -8.26
N GLY A 124 10.91 -24.02 -8.13
CA GLY A 124 9.88 -24.26 -9.14
C GLY A 124 8.79 -25.22 -8.68
N PHE A 125 7.64 -25.14 -9.35
CA PHE A 125 6.43 -25.87 -8.96
C PHE A 125 6.49 -27.39 -9.19
N LEU A 126 7.30 -27.86 -10.14
CA LEU A 126 7.39 -29.30 -10.44
C LEU A 126 8.68 -29.94 -9.95
N ILE A 127 9.76 -29.16 -9.84
CA ILE A 127 11.11 -29.66 -9.58
C ILE A 127 11.77 -29.04 -8.34
N GLY A 128 11.11 -28.05 -7.71
CA GLY A 128 11.67 -27.35 -6.58
C GLY A 128 11.52 -28.12 -5.27
N ASN A 129 12.45 -27.92 -4.34
CA ASN A 129 12.47 -28.63 -3.06
C ASN A 129 12.04 -27.74 -1.91
N HIS A 130 11.32 -28.30 -0.94
CA HIS A 130 11.06 -27.61 0.32
C HIS A 130 12.34 -27.60 1.15
N VAL A 131 12.74 -26.43 1.65
CA VAL A 131 13.97 -26.26 2.42
C VAL A 131 13.67 -25.95 3.88
N GLN A 132 14.36 -26.63 4.78
CA GLN A 132 14.32 -26.39 6.22
C GLN A 132 15.72 -26.10 6.76
N ILE A 133 15.85 -25.00 7.49
CA ILE A 133 17.09 -24.59 8.16
C ILE A 133 16.84 -24.69 9.68
N PRO A 134 17.17 -25.85 10.29
CA PRO A 134 17.07 -26.03 11.73
C PRO A 134 18.23 -25.34 12.45
N VAL A 135 18.17 -25.31 13.78
CA VAL A 135 19.34 -25.01 14.61
C VAL A 135 20.31 -26.17 14.47
N VAL A 136 21.55 -25.87 14.09
CA VAL A 136 22.63 -26.87 13.95
C VAL A 136 23.68 -26.64 15.02
N GLY A 137 24.10 -27.70 15.72
CA GLY A 137 25.01 -27.59 16.87
C GLY A 137 26.40 -27.05 16.54
N ASN A 138 26.82 -27.12 15.27
CA ASN A 138 28.09 -26.57 14.80
C ASN A 138 28.02 -25.07 14.43
N GLY A 139 26.83 -24.45 14.46
CA GLY A 139 26.63 -23.04 14.10
C GLY A 139 26.86 -22.68 12.63
N ARG A 140 27.08 -23.67 11.74
CA ARG A 140 27.36 -23.45 10.32
C ARG A 140 26.07 -23.30 9.54
N TYR A 141 25.56 -22.07 9.48
CA TYR A 141 24.35 -21.74 8.73
C TYR A 141 24.63 -21.47 7.25
N PRO A 142 23.63 -21.66 6.36
CA PRO A 142 23.83 -21.53 4.93
C PRO A 142 24.11 -20.08 4.50
N VAL A 143 25.07 -19.95 3.58
CA VAL A 143 25.43 -18.73 2.86
C VAL A 143 25.28 -19.00 1.36
N VAL A 144 24.47 -18.19 0.69
CA VAL A 144 24.25 -18.20 -0.76
C VAL A 144 25.23 -17.22 -1.40
N THR A 145 26.23 -17.75 -2.13
CA THR A 145 27.24 -16.95 -2.84
C THR A 145 27.07 -16.96 -4.37
N ALA A 146 26.21 -17.83 -4.90
CA ALA A 146 25.84 -17.92 -6.31
C ALA A 146 24.32 -18.11 -6.47
N ASN A 147 23.84 -18.49 -7.66
CA ASN A 147 22.41 -18.71 -7.90
C ASN A 147 21.91 -19.96 -7.17
N ALA A 148 21.07 -19.79 -6.15
CA ALA A 148 20.44 -20.83 -5.37
C ALA A 148 18.90 -20.81 -5.49
N GLY A 149 18.29 -21.97 -5.25
CA GLY A 149 16.86 -22.19 -5.40
C GLY A 149 16.23 -22.87 -4.19
N ALA A 150 14.97 -22.55 -3.92
CA ALA A 150 14.08 -23.37 -3.10
C ALA A 150 12.65 -23.27 -3.63
N ARG A 151 11.82 -24.28 -3.37
CA ARG A 151 10.37 -24.19 -3.55
C ARG A 151 9.73 -23.36 -2.44
N SER A 152 10.11 -23.66 -1.21
CA SER A 152 9.80 -22.90 0.00
C SER A 152 10.99 -22.93 0.95
N LEU A 153 11.06 -21.99 1.89
CA LEU A 153 12.13 -21.92 2.87
C LEU A 153 11.57 -21.70 4.28
N THR A 154 11.91 -22.58 5.21
CA THR A 154 11.60 -22.42 6.64
C THR A 154 12.88 -22.26 7.44
N ILE A 155 12.96 -21.21 8.25
CA ILE A 155 14.11 -20.93 9.12
C ILE A 155 13.64 -21.03 10.57
N ALA A 156 14.24 -21.93 11.34
CA ALA A 156 13.92 -22.12 12.75
C ALA A 156 14.40 -20.94 13.62
N ALA A 157 13.79 -20.77 14.79
CA ALA A 157 14.28 -19.81 15.79
C ALA A 157 15.70 -20.19 16.23
N GLY A 158 16.61 -19.20 16.26
CA GLY A 158 18.04 -19.42 16.52
C GLY A 158 18.87 -19.86 15.31
N ALA A 159 18.24 -20.16 14.17
CA ALA A 159 18.92 -20.45 12.92
C ALA A 159 19.06 -19.19 12.03
N SER A 160 19.91 -19.25 11.00
CA SER A 160 20.05 -18.16 10.05
C SER A 160 20.23 -18.59 8.60
N VAL A 161 19.96 -17.67 7.68
CA VAL A 161 20.29 -17.76 6.25
C VAL A 161 20.86 -16.44 5.81
N ALA A 162 21.97 -16.47 5.07
CA ALA A 162 22.56 -15.28 4.48
C ALA A 162 22.64 -15.40 2.95
N VAL A 163 22.22 -14.36 2.23
CA VAL A 163 22.52 -14.16 0.82
C VAL A 163 23.66 -13.16 0.74
N ALA A 164 24.85 -13.62 0.36
CA ALA A 164 26.05 -12.79 0.27
C ALA A 164 25.95 -11.82 -0.92
N SER A 165 26.82 -10.81 -0.93
CA SER A 165 26.96 -9.92 -2.09
C SER A 165 27.28 -10.74 -3.34
N GLY A 166 26.60 -10.44 -4.45
CA GLY A 166 26.65 -11.21 -5.70
C GLY A 166 25.83 -12.51 -5.71
N GLY A 167 25.46 -13.05 -4.54
CA GLY A 167 24.59 -14.21 -4.42
C GLY A 167 23.15 -13.92 -4.84
N LYS A 168 22.45 -14.94 -5.35
CA LYS A 168 21.03 -14.83 -5.72
C LYS A 168 20.23 -15.99 -5.17
N LEU A 169 19.25 -15.73 -4.32
CA LEU A 169 18.32 -16.74 -3.83
C LEU A 169 16.95 -16.54 -4.47
N ARG A 170 16.46 -17.58 -5.16
CA ARG A 170 15.09 -17.61 -5.66
C ARG A 170 14.26 -18.64 -4.92
N VAL A 171 13.14 -18.22 -4.34
CA VAL A 171 12.16 -19.13 -3.73
C VAL A 171 10.88 -19.07 -4.54
N SER A 172 10.54 -20.16 -5.23
CA SER A 172 9.43 -20.14 -6.19
C SER A 172 8.70 -21.47 -6.29
N GLY A 173 7.38 -21.41 -6.44
CA GLY A 173 6.54 -22.59 -6.65
C GLY A 173 6.03 -23.24 -5.37
N SER A 174 6.13 -22.55 -4.23
CA SER A 174 5.55 -23.00 -2.97
C SER A 174 4.03 -23.23 -3.11
N ASP A 175 3.58 -24.41 -2.74
CA ASP A 175 2.19 -24.77 -2.46
C ASP A 175 1.72 -24.33 -1.05
N VAL A 176 2.67 -23.87 -0.21
CA VAL A 176 2.44 -23.26 1.08
C VAL A 176 2.87 -21.78 1.05
N ASP A 177 3.46 -21.28 2.15
CA ASP A 177 4.08 -19.96 2.19
C ASP A 177 5.46 -20.01 1.51
N GLY A 178 5.90 -18.92 0.87
CA GLY A 178 7.20 -18.88 0.19
C GLY A 178 8.33 -19.02 1.18
N VAL A 179 8.41 -18.09 2.14
CA VAL A 179 9.38 -18.12 3.23
C VAL A 179 8.70 -17.93 4.57
N THR A 180 9.01 -18.79 5.53
CA THR A 180 8.66 -18.62 6.94
C THR A 180 9.92 -18.47 7.77
N ASN A 181 10.19 -17.25 8.23
CA ASN A 181 11.36 -16.92 9.02
C ASN A 181 11.01 -16.82 10.51
N SER A 182 11.56 -17.71 11.34
CA SER A 182 11.54 -17.60 12.80
C SER A 182 12.90 -17.25 13.40
N GLY A 183 13.96 -17.20 12.57
CA GLY A 183 15.33 -16.88 12.95
C GLY A 183 15.81 -15.59 12.28
N THR A 184 17.01 -15.63 11.71
CA THR A 184 17.62 -14.47 11.04
C THR A 184 17.74 -14.71 9.53
N PHE A 185 17.18 -13.81 8.73
CA PHE A 185 17.41 -13.74 7.29
C PHE A 185 18.24 -12.49 6.98
N THR A 186 19.40 -12.65 6.35
CA THR A 186 20.24 -11.53 5.91
C THR A 186 20.37 -11.53 4.39
N ASN A 187 19.95 -10.45 3.75
CA ASN A 187 20.09 -10.26 2.30
C ASN A 187 21.08 -9.13 2.00
N ASN A 188 22.27 -9.51 1.54
CA ASN A 188 23.28 -8.61 0.98
C ASN A 188 23.46 -8.78 -0.54
N GLY A 189 22.67 -9.67 -1.16
CA GLY A 189 22.63 -9.92 -2.61
C GLY A 189 21.21 -9.72 -3.17
N THR A 190 20.78 -10.63 -4.03
CA THR A 190 19.42 -10.59 -4.61
C THR A 190 18.56 -11.71 -4.07
N THR A 191 17.43 -11.39 -3.46
CA THR A 191 16.42 -12.37 -3.08
C THR A 191 15.13 -12.13 -3.86
N GLU A 192 14.62 -13.16 -4.51
CA GLU A 192 13.34 -13.14 -5.23
C GLU A 192 12.41 -14.24 -4.71
N LEU A 193 11.26 -13.84 -4.21
CA LEU A 193 10.24 -14.74 -3.68
C LEU A 193 8.99 -14.67 -4.55
N ASP A 194 8.57 -15.82 -5.05
CA ASP A 194 7.41 -16.00 -5.93
C ASP A 194 6.54 -17.15 -5.41
N SER A 195 5.68 -16.83 -4.45
CA SER A 195 4.79 -17.79 -3.80
C SER A 195 3.42 -17.80 -4.49
N ALA A 196 3.15 -18.82 -5.29
CA ALA A 196 1.95 -18.89 -6.11
C ALA A 196 0.66 -19.12 -5.30
N PHE A 197 0.70 -19.87 -4.18
CA PHE A 197 -0.51 -20.42 -3.57
C PHE A 197 -0.91 -19.86 -2.20
N ARG A 198 0.00 -19.25 -1.42
CA ARG A 198 -0.33 -18.59 -0.12
C ARG A 198 0.47 -17.31 0.10
N ASP A 199 1.05 -17.10 1.29
CA ASP A 199 1.77 -15.88 1.62
C ASP A 199 3.18 -15.89 1.00
N GLY A 200 3.75 -14.70 0.76
CA GLY A 200 5.09 -14.57 0.18
C GLY A 200 6.20 -14.78 1.21
N PHE A 201 6.36 -13.80 2.11
CA PHE A 201 7.33 -13.84 3.21
C PHE A 201 6.64 -13.58 4.55
N ILE A 202 6.87 -14.46 5.52
CA ILE A 202 6.38 -14.35 6.88
C ILE A 202 7.56 -14.21 7.84
N ASN A 203 7.74 -13.01 8.40
CA ASN A 203 8.66 -12.76 9.50
C ASN A 203 7.93 -12.98 10.82
N LYS A 204 8.21 -14.07 11.54
CA LYS A 204 7.52 -14.41 12.79
C LYS A 204 7.99 -13.53 13.95
N ALA A 205 7.27 -13.60 15.07
CA ALA A 205 7.68 -12.95 16.31
C ALA A 205 9.06 -13.47 16.74
N GLY A 206 9.93 -12.56 17.19
CA GLY A 206 11.33 -12.87 17.54
C GLY A 206 12.29 -13.01 16.35
N ALA A 207 11.80 -13.04 15.11
CA ALA A 207 12.62 -13.16 13.92
C ALA A 207 13.20 -11.80 13.47
N SER A 208 14.27 -11.84 12.67
CA SER A 208 14.90 -10.67 12.07
C SER A 208 15.10 -10.85 10.57
N LEU A 209 14.75 -9.82 9.80
CA LEU A 209 15.14 -9.69 8.40
C LEU A 209 15.99 -8.43 8.25
N VAL A 210 17.21 -8.60 7.73
CA VAL A 210 18.12 -7.51 7.39
C VAL A 210 18.31 -7.50 5.89
N ASN A 211 17.89 -6.43 5.22
CA ASN A 211 18.08 -6.25 3.78
C ASN A 211 19.01 -5.05 3.51
N THR A 212 20.16 -5.29 2.90
CA THR A 212 21.09 -4.24 2.46
C THR A 212 21.17 -4.12 0.93
N ALA A 213 20.48 -5.01 0.21
CA ALA A 213 20.51 -5.10 -1.24
C ALA A 213 19.08 -5.26 -1.81
N THR A 214 18.86 -6.09 -2.82
CA THR A 214 17.55 -6.23 -3.47
C THR A 214 16.77 -7.41 -2.91
N PHE A 215 15.62 -7.15 -2.30
CA PHE A 215 14.69 -8.15 -1.81
C PHE A 215 13.33 -7.92 -2.48
N SER A 216 12.80 -8.92 -3.18
CA SER A 216 11.53 -8.79 -3.89
C SER A 216 10.60 -9.94 -3.59
N VAL A 217 9.36 -9.63 -3.23
CA VAL A 217 8.27 -10.59 -3.05
C VAL A 217 7.19 -10.29 -4.07
N LYS A 218 6.85 -11.25 -4.92
CA LYS A 218 5.90 -11.05 -6.00
C LYS A 218 4.92 -12.20 -6.14
N ASN A 219 3.82 -11.92 -6.86
CA ASN A 219 2.74 -12.84 -7.24
C ASN A 219 2.08 -13.53 -6.05
N GLY A 220 0.99 -14.27 -6.25
CA GLY A 220 0.37 -15.14 -5.24
C GLY A 220 -1.01 -14.70 -4.73
N THR A 221 -1.64 -15.57 -3.96
CA THR A 221 -3.06 -15.42 -3.53
C THR A 221 -3.22 -14.86 -2.11
N GLY A 222 -2.30 -15.15 -1.18
CA GLY A 222 -2.27 -14.60 0.18
C GLY A 222 -1.69 -13.18 0.29
N SER A 223 -1.26 -12.80 1.50
CA SER A 223 -0.50 -11.55 1.70
C SER A 223 0.94 -11.71 1.21
N ARG A 224 1.51 -10.68 0.59
CA ARG A 224 2.89 -10.80 0.09
C ARG A 224 3.91 -10.73 1.22
N LEU A 225 3.72 -9.81 2.16
CA LEU A 225 4.61 -9.65 3.32
C LEU A 225 3.82 -9.57 4.62
N LYS A 226 4.20 -10.41 5.58
CA LYS A 226 3.72 -10.38 6.97
C LYS A 226 4.89 -10.18 7.90
N ASN A 227 4.85 -9.14 8.71
CA ASN A 227 5.89 -8.84 9.69
C ASN A 227 5.35 -8.84 11.11
N SER A 228 5.81 -9.77 11.94
CA SER A 228 5.50 -9.87 13.36
C SER A 228 6.68 -9.52 14.27
N SER A 229 7.78 -9.03 13.70
CA SER A 229 8.96 -8.57 14.45
C SER A 229 9.69 -7.46 13.69
N THR A 230 11.00 -7.56 13.48
CA THR A 230 11.79 -6.46 12.91
C THR A 230 12.26 -6.77 11.49
N ILE A 231 11.98 -5.84 10.58
CA ILE A 231 12.60 -5.73 9.26
C ILE A 231 13.47 -4.47 9.27
N THR A 232 14.77 -4.65 9.05
CA THR A 232 15.73 -3.56 8.86
C THR A 232 16.12 -3.51 7.40
N ASN A 233 15.86 -2.38 6.75
CA ASN A 233 16.10 -2.19 5.33
C ASN A 233 17.02 -1.00 5.11
N SER A 234 18.15 -1.26 4.46
CA SER A 234 19.08 -0.26 3.94
C SER A 234 19.32 -0.43 2.43
N GLY A 235 18.54 -1.30 1.76
CA GLY A 235 18.59 -1.53 0.33
C GLY A 235 17.23 -1.27 -0.33
N THR A 236 16.92 -2.05 -1.38
CA THR A 236 15.64 -1.99 -2.09
C THR A 236 14.78 -3.19 -1.70
N PHE A 237 13.63 -2.93 -1.11
CA PHE A 237 12.63 -3.92 -0.77
C PHE A 237 11.38 -3.69 -1.60
N ASN A 238 10.98 -4.70 -2.38
CA ASN A 238 9.79 -4.62 -3.20
C ASN A 238 8.78 -5.69 -2.83
N VAL A 239 7.51 -5.28 -2.81
CA VAL A 239 6.36 -6.12 -2.54
C VAL A 239 5.37 -5.89 -3.68
N TYR A 240 5.20 -6.87 -4.55
CA TYR A 240 4.40 -6.77 -5.77
C TYR A 240 3.26 -7.79 -5.79
N GLY A 241 2.09 -7.36 -6.25
CA GLY A 241 0.94 -8.22 -6.47
C GLY A 241 0.31 -8.74 -5.17
N GLY A 242 -0.32 -9.92 -5.24
CA GLY A 242 -1.10 -10.49 -4.15
C GLY A 242 -2.60 -10.21 -4.31
N LEU A 243 -3.43 -11.25 -4.22
CA LEU A 243 -4.89 -11.08 -4.20
C LEU A 243 -5.40 -10.52 -2.86
N SER A 244 -4.64 -10.67 -1.78
CA SER A 244 -4.94 -10.08 -0.47
C SER A 244 -4.15 -8.78 -0.29
N LEU A 245 -3.66 -8.51 0.93
CA LEU A 245 -2.83 -7.35 1.27
C LEU A 245 -1.41 -7.47 0.71
N GLY A 246 -0.85 -6.35 0.25
CA GLY A 246 0.58 -6.27 -0.06
C GLY A 246 1.43 -6.50 1.20
N PHE A 247 1.22 -5.67 2.23
CA PHE A 247 2.01 -5.72 3.46
C PHE A 247 1.14 -5.60 4.71
N TYR A 248 1.39 -6.50 5.67
CA TYR A 248 0.81 -6.44 7.01
C TYR A 248 1.91 -6.36 8.06
N ASN A 249 1.95 -5.28 8.82
CA ASN A 249 2.85 -5.07 9.96
C ASN A 249 2.06 -5.25 11.26
N TYR A 250 2.29 -6.35 11.98
CA TYR A 250 1.53 -6.70 13.18
C TYR A 250 1.84 -5.77 14.38
N PRO A 251 1.00 -5.80 15.44
CA PRO A 251 1.28 -5.10 16.69
C PRO A 251 2.68 -5.41 17.24
N GLY A 252 3.41 -4.37 17.63
CA GLY A 252 4.78 -4.46 18.15
C GLY A 252 5.87 -4.72 17.10
N ALA A 253 5.49 -5.01 15.85
CA ALA A 253 6.43 -5.19 14.75
C ALA A 253 7.00 -3.83 14.27
N LYS A 254 8.19 -3.87 13.68
CA LYS A 254 8.95 -2.72 13.21
C LYS A 254 9.40 -2.92 11.78
N LEU A 255 9.14 -1.92 10.93
CA LEU A 255 9.83 -1.72 9.66
C LEU A 255 10.73 -0.49 9.80
N LEU A 256 12.03 -0.69 9.62
CA LEU A 256 13.04 0.36 9.76
C LEU A 256 13.75 0.55 8.42
N ASN A 257 13.46 1.64 7.71
CA ASN A 257 14.30 2.09 6.60
C ASN A 257 15.39 2.99 7.18
N THR A 258 16.65 2.55 7.17
CA THR A 258 17.69 3.15 8.04
C THR A 258 18.56 4.20 7.36
N ILE A 259 18.53 4.32 6.03
CA ILE A 259 19.33 5.27 5.27
C ILE A 259 18.50 5.95 4.17
N SER A 260 18.95 7.10 3.70
CA SER A 260 18.24 7.92 2.69
C SER A 260 18.03 7.23 1.34
N SER A 261 18.94 6.34 0.95
CA SER A 261 18.84 5.55 -0.28
C SER A 261 18.00 4.27 -0.14
N ALA A 262 17.55 3.92 1.07
CA ALA A 262 16.71 2.75 1.28
C ALA A 262 15.34 2.96 0.60
N VAL A 263 14.85 1.95 -0.10
CA VAL A 263 13.54 1.97 -0.76
C VAL A 263 12.70 0.81 -0.24
N PHE A 264 11.46 1.10 0.15
CA PHE A 264 10.44 0.11 0.46
C PHE A 264 9.19 0.38 -0.36
N ASN A 265 8.95 -0.46 -1.36
CA ASN A 265 7.87 -0.30 -2.33
C ASN A 265 6.82 -1.40 -2.14
N VAL A 266 5.56 -1.00 -2.02
CA VAL A 266 4.40 -1.89 -1.99
C VAL A 266 3.47 -1.53 -3.14
N GLU A 267 3.29 -2.47 -4.04
CA GLU A 267 2.35 -2.39 -5.15
C GLU A 267 1.35 -3.54 -5.02
N SER A 268 0.21 -3.27 -4.37
CA SER A 268 -0.83 -4.28 -4.18
C SER A 268 -1.70 -4.44 -5.41
N ALA A 269 -2.25 -5.65 -5.62
CA ALA A 269 -3.21 -5.88 -6.70
C ALA A 269 -4.65 -5.51 -6.28
N GLU A 270 -5.43 -6.45 -5.74
CA GLU A 270 -6.89 -6.26 -5.63
C GLU A 270 -7.37 -5.66 -4.29
N ASN A 271 -6.73 -6.00 -3.16
CA ASN A 271 -7.27 -5.73 -1.83
C ASN A 271 -6.29 -4.98 -0.92
N GLY A 272 -6.33 -3.64 -0.91
CA GLY A 272 -5.55 -2.78 -0.01
C GLY A 272 -4.01 -2.92 -0.08
N GLY A 273 -3.29 -1.82 0.08
CA GLY A 273 -1.82 -1.83 0.06
C GLY A 273 -1.22 -2.36 1.35
N VAL A 274 -1.44 -1.60 2.42
CA VAL A 274 -0.72 -1.77 3.68
C VAL A 274 -1.67 -1.67 4.87
N SER A 275 -1.57 -2.62 5.79
CA SER A 275 -2.11 -2.52 7.14
C SER A 275 -0.95 -2.42 8.14
N ASN A 276 -0.77 -1.25 8.74
CA ASN A 276 0.26 -1.00 9.74
C ASN A 276 -0.33 -0.96 11.15
N GLU A 277 -0.18 -2.03 11.91
CA GLU A 277 -0.53 -2.11 13.35
C GLU A 277 0.71 -2.01 14.26
N GLY A 278 1.90 -1.85 13.68
CA GLY A 278 3.15 -1.62 14.39
C GLY A 278 3.81 -0.28 14.01
N LYS A 279 5.13 -0.23 14.13
CA LYS A 279 5.92 0.96 13.82
C LYS A 279 6.52 0.88 12.42
N ILE A 280 6.37 1.94 11.64
CA ILE A 280 7.19 2.23 10.46
C ILE A 280 8.05 3.45 10.77
N ASP A 281 9.38 3.28 10.73
CA ASP A 281 10.36 4.36 10.89
C ASP A 281 11.14 4.51 9.57
N ASN A 282 10.88 5.59 8.85
CA ASN A 282 11.38 5.79 7.51
C ASN A 282 12.43 6.91 7.44
N ALA A 283 13.68 6.55 7.20
CA ALA A 283 14.76 7.48 6.85
C ALA A 283 15.06 7.54 5.34
N GLY A 284 14.37 6.75 4.51
CA GLY A 284 14.55 6.68 3.06
C GLY A 284 13.26 6.95 2.30
N THR A 285 12.91 6.06 1.37
CA THR A 285 11.71 6.16 0.55
C THR A 285 10.74 5.02 0.84
N VAL A 286 9.50 5.33 1.19
CA VAL A 286 8.37 4.38 1.21
C VAL A 286 7.38 4.78 0.13
N ILE A 287 7.03 3.82 -0.73
CA ILE A 287 6.00 4.02 -1.77
C ILE A 287 4.95 2.93 -1.59
N VAL A 288 3.69 3.34 -1.52
CA VAL A 288 2.54 2.47 -1.47
C VAL A 288 1.60 2.87 -2.60
N LYS A 289 1.43 1.99 -3.57
CA LYS A 289 0.62 2.27 -4.76
C LYS A 289 -0.19 1.08 -5.22
N SER A 290 -1.15 1.34 -6.11
CA SER A 290 -2.01 0.35 -6.75
C SER A 290 -2.91 -0.38 -5.76
N GLY A 291 -4.21 -0.41 -6.04
CA GLY A 291 -5.18 -1.14 -5.24
C GLY A 291 -6.59 -0.86 -5.73
N ASN A 292 -7.44 -1.88 -5.72
CA ASN A 292 -8.80 -1.73 -6.22
C ASN A 292 -9.78 -1.46 -5.09
N THR A 293 -9.69 -2.16 -3.96
CA THR A 293 -10.67 -2.05 -2.87
C THR A 293 -10.04 -1.78 -1.51
N GLY A 294 -10.85 -1.21 -0.58
CA GLY A 294 -10.44 -0.87 0.78
C GLY A 294 -9.51 0.36 0.85
N PRO A 295 -9.08 0.80 2.04
CA PRO A 295 -8.05 1.83 2.12
C PRO A 295 -6.70 1.33 1.57
N GLN A 296 -5.95 2.19 0.88
CA GLN A 296 -4.63 1.84 0.36
C GLN A 296 -3.61 1.68 1.49
N PHE A 297 -3.69 2.55 2.51
CA PHE A 297 -2.84 2.52 3.68
C PHE A 297 -3.67 2.73 4.94
N VAL A 298 -3.66 1.75 5.84
CA VAL A 298 -4.25 1.88 7.17
C VAL A 298 -3.12 2.01 8.19
N ASN A 299 -3.07 3.14 8.89
CA ASN A 299 -2.18 3.34 10.03
C ASN A 299 -2.93 3.15 11.35
N ALA A 300 -2.78 1.98 11.97
CA ALA A 300 -3.35 1.67 13.27
C ALA A 300 -2.36 1.83 14.43
N ASP A 301 -1.08 2.06 14.16
CA ASP A 301 -0.10 2.40 15.19
C ASP A 301 0.74 3.65 14.85
N SER A 302 1.99 3.50 14.42
CA SER A 302 2.88 4.64 14.26
C SER A 302 3.63 4.67 12.93
N VAL A 303 3.64 5.83 12.28
CA VAL A 303 4.51 6.15 11.16
C VAL A 303 5.37 7.35 11.52
N ILE A 304 6.68 7.21 11.39
CA ILE A 304 7.65 8.30 11.52
C ILE A 304 8.35 8.44 10.18
N ASN A 305 8.14 9.57 9.50
CA ASN A 305 8.84 9.91 8.27
C ASN A 305 9.89 10.97 8.60
N ARG A 306 11.17 10.57 8.62
CA ARG A 306 12.29 11.39 9.09
C ARG A 306 12.62 12.54 8.14
N ALA A 307 13.38 13.51 8.65
CA ALA A 307 13.91 14.60 7.83
C ALA A 307 14.64 14.07 6.59
N GLY A 308 14.35 14.65 5.42
CA GLY A 308 14.88 14.22 4.12
C GLY A 308 14.25 12.94 3.54
N ALA A 309 13.45 12.20 4.29
CA ALA A 309 12.78 11.00 3.83
C ALA A 309 11.52 11.31 3.00
N THR A 310 11.12 10.38 2.14
CA THR A 310 9.87 10.45 1.36
C THR A 310 8.93 9.31 1.73
N PHE A 311 7.68 9.64 2.01
CA PHE A 311 6.59 8.69 2.17
C PHE A 311 5.50 9.02 1.17
N GLU A 312 5.14 8.09 0.30
CA GLU A 312 4.19 8.30 -0.78
C GLU A 312 3.10 7.24 -0.78
N ILE A 313 1.84 7.68 -0.82
CA ILE A 313 0.67 6.83 -1.02
C ILE A 313 -0.06 7.33 -2.26
N LYS A 314 -0.17 6.51 -3.30
CA LYS A 314 -0.73 6.96 -4.58
C LYS A 314 -1.55 5.92 -5.33
N GLU A 315 -2.26 6.38 -6.35
CA GLU A 315 -2.84 5.55 -7.42
C GLU A 315 -3.80 4.47 -6.87
N HIS A 316 -4.97 4.89 -6.38
CA HIS A 316 -5.98 3.98 -5.82
C HIS A 316 -7.39 4.37 -6.30
N GLN A 317 -8.20 3.42 -6.78
CA GLN A 317 -9.42 3.74 -7.53
C GLN A 317 -10.70 3.89 -6.68
N ASP A 318 -10.96 2.99 -5.71
CA ASP A 318 -12.29 2.94 -5.05
C ASP A 318 -12.27 3.08 -3.51
N GLY A 319 -11.17 3.59 -2.97
CA GLY A 319 -10.91 3.67 -1.53
C GLY A 319 -10.24 4.97 -1.08
N ILE A 320 -10.07 5.08 0.24
CA ILE A 320 -9.31 6.15 0.89
C ILE A 320 -7.83 5.83 0.71
N LEU A 321 -7.00 6.78 0.30
CA LEU A 321 -5.56 6.51 0.21
C LEU A 321 -4.95 6.26 1.60
N LEU A 322 -5.23 7.12 2.57
CA LEU A 322 -4.71 7.02 3.93
C LEU A 322 -5.82 7.07 4.99
N ASP A 323 -5.99 5.99 5.74
CA ASP A 323 -6.81 5.92 6.95
C ASP A 323 -5.89 5.94 8.19
N ASN A 324 -5.68 7.13 8.76
CA ASN A 324 -4.87 7.31 9.97
C ASN A 324 -5.74 7.16 11.22
N LYS A 325 -5.50 6.09 11.98
CA LYS A 325 -6.22 5.75 13.20
C LYS A 325 -5.46 6.08 14.48
N LYS A 326 -4.15 6.40 14.42
CA LYS A 326 -3.36 6.63 15.63
C LYS A 326 -2.31 7.74 15.49
N PHE A 327 -1.13 7.49 14.92
CA PHE A 327 -0.05 8.49 14.99
C PHE A 327 0.81 8.57 13.73
N ILE A 328 0.93 9.78 13.19
CA ILE A 328 1.88 10.12 12.12
C ILE A 328 2.72 11.31 12.59
N LEU A 329 4.04 11.14 12.56
CA LEU A 329 5.02 12.21 12.69
C LEU A 329 5.75 12.38 11.35
N ASN A 330 5.65 13.56 10.75
CA ASN A 330 6.30 13.88 9.49
C ASN A 330 7.34 15.00 9.68
N GLU A 331 8.60 14.65 9.46
CA GLU A 331 9.75 15.56 9.39
C GLU A 331 10.28 15.67 7.95
N GLY A 332 9.89 14.76 7.06
CA GLY A 332 10.28 14.73 5.64
C GLY A 332 9.14 15.12 4.70
N THR A 333 9.11 14.54 3.51
CA THR A 333 8.01 14.75 2.56
C THR A 333 7.02 13.59 2.61
N PHE A 334 5.76 13.88 2.92
CA PHE A 334 4.65 12.94 2.93
C PHE A 334 3.65 13.32 1.82
N ARG A 335 3.45 12.45 0.84
CA ARG A 335 2.57 12.69 -0.32
C ARG A 335 1.44 11.68 -0.36
N VAL A 336 0.22 12.18 -0.56
CA VAL A 336 -0.99 11.39 -0.78
C VAL A 336 -1.64 11.87 -2.08
N GLN A 337 -1.54 11.11 -3.17
CA GLN A 337 -1.92 11.62 -4.49
C GLN A 337 -2.67 10.65 -5.40
N ASN A 338 -3.43 11.18 -6.35
CA ASN A 338 -4.16 10.38 -7.35
C ASN A 338 -5.14 9.39 -6.69
N GLY A 339 -5.96 9.90 -5.76
CA GLY A 339 -6.96 9.13 -5.03
C GLY A 339 -8.30 9.13 -5.74
N GLY A 340 -8.96 7.97 -5.77
CA GLY A 340 -10.28 7.84 -6.35
C GLY A 340 -11.42 8.18 -5.40
N ASN A 341 -12.54 7.46 -5.54
CA ASN A 341 -13.89 7.94 -5.18
C ASN A 341 -14.21 8.12 -3.68
N LYS A 342 -13.29 7.79 -2.77
CA LYS A 342 -13.51 7.92 -1.31
C LYS A 342 -12.58 8.94 -0.64
N GLY A 343 -11.74 9.64 -1.40
CA GLY A 343 -10.91 10.75 -0.92
C GLY A 343 -9.47 10.38 -0.61
N GLY A 344 -8.70 11.38 -0.16
CA GLY A 344 -7.27 11.25 0.13
C GLY A 344 -6.99 10.69 1.51
N VAL A 345 -7.19 11.52 2.53
CA VAL A 345 -6.79 11.26 3.92
C VAL A 345 -8.00 11.31 4.85
N TYR A 346 -8.12 10.31 5.70
CA TYR A 346 -9.00 10.31 6.85
C TYR A 346 -8.16 10.22 8.13
N ASN A 347 -8.08 11.33 8.87
CA ASN A 347 -7.51 11.36 10.22
C ASN A 347 -8.62 11.13 11.25
N ARG A 348 -8.68 9.93 11.84
CA ARG A 348 -9.79 9.51 12.72
C ARG A 348 -9.79 10.21 14.06
N ASN A 349 -10.91 10.15 14.77
CA ASN A 349 -11.00 10.60 16.15
C ASN A 349 -9.94 9.91 17.04
N GLY A 350 -9.25 10.69 17.88
CA GLY A 350 -8.13 10.25 18.70
C GLY A 350 -6.79 10.10 17.97
N ALA A 351 -6.77 10.15 16.62
CA ALA A 351 -5.55 10.11 15.85
C ALA A 351 -4.83 11.48 15.83
N LYS A 352 -3.51 11.44 15.65
CA LYS A 352 -2.65 12.62 15.51
C LYS A 352 -1.87 12.57 14.20
N LEU A 353 -1.78 13.72 13.55
CA LEU A 353 -0.91 13.98 12.41
C LEU A 353 -0.09 15.23 12.75
N LEU A 354 1.21 15.05 12.96
CA LEU A 354 2.13 16.10 13.32
C LEU A 354 3.09 16.35 12.14
N ASN A 355 2.94 17.48 11.46
CA ASN A 355 3.87 17.93 10.43
C ASN A 355 4.85 18.94 11.05
N MET A 356 6.12 18.55 11.13
CA MET A 356 7.16 19.29 11.83
C MET A 356 7.76 20.41 10.95
N ALA A 357 8.66 21.21 11.52
CA ALA A 357 9.24 22.39 10.88
C ALA A 357 9.99 22.11 9.56
N THR A 358 10.47 20.88 9.34
CA THR A 358 11.10 20.45 8.08
C THR A 358 10.15 19.67 7.17
N GLY A 359 8.95 19.37 7.66
CA GLY A 359 8.01 18.47 7.02
C GLY A 359 7.18 19.14 5.93
N ALA A 360 6.91 18.42 4.85
CA ALA A 360 5.90 18.79 3.86
C ALA A 360 4.83 17.69 3.81
N PHE A 361 3.57 18.03 4.08
CA PHE A 361 2.44 17.12 3.97
C PHE A 361 1.54 17.56 2.81
N ILE A 362 1.48 16.75 1.75
CA ILE A 362 0.91 17.16 0.46
C ILE A 362 -0.17 16.16 0.06
N ILE A 363 -1.39 16.65 -0.21
CA ILE A 363 -2.53 15.85 -0.68
C ILE A 363 -3.03 16.43 -2.00
N THR A 364 -2.94 15.68 -3.09
CA THR A 364 -3.29 16.19 -4.43
C THR A 364 -4.12 15.23 -5.26
N SER A 365 -4.86 15.78 -6.22
CA SER A 365 -5.51 15.01 -7.28
C SER A 365 -6.43 13.90 -6.76
N THR A 366 -7.31 14.21 -5.80
CA THR A 366 -8.33 13.27 -5.34
C THR A 366 -9.68 13.57 -5.97
N THR A 367 -10.47 12.55 -6.31
CA THR A 367 -11.76 12.79 -6.97
C THR A 367 -12.85 13.33 -6.04
N LYS A 368 -12.60 13.45 -4.73
CA LYS A 368 -13.56 13.98 -3.74
C LYS A 368 -12.92 14.90 -2.71
N THR A 369 -12.92 14.51 -1.44
CA THR A 369 -12.34 15.26 -0.33
C THR A 369 -10.90 14.86 -0.12
N ASN A 370 -9.99 15.85 -0.12
CA ASN A 370 -8.57 15.60 0.13
C ASN A 370 -8.36 15.17 1.58
N LEU A 371 -8.97 15.86 2.54
CA LEU A 371 -8.77 15.62 3.96
C LEU A 371 -10.10 15.64 4.73
N THR A 372 -10.41 14.54 5.42
CA THR A 372 -11.39 14.51 6.50
C THR A 372 -10.67 14.36 7.83
N ASN A 373 -10.86 15.31 8.74
CA ASN A 373 -10.23 15.32 10.06
C ASN A 373 -11.27 15.19 11.18
N GLU A 374 -11.11 14.17 12.01
CA GLU A 374 -11.80 13.98 13.29
C GLU A 374 -10.83 13.99 14.49
N GLY A 375 -9.52 13.95 14.23
CA GLY A 375 -8.46 13.93 15.24
C GLY A 375 -7.72 15.26 15.33
N VAL A 376 -6.44 15.20 15.68
CA VAL A 376 -5.57 16.37 15.82
C VAL A 376 -4.63 16.46 14.64
N ILE A 377 -4.53 17.65 14.04
CA ILE A 377 -3.54 18.00 13.04
C ILE A 377 -2.76 19.21 13.54
N GLU A 378 -1.43 19.08 13.58
CA GLU A 378 -0.52 20.20 13.85
C GLU A 378 0.40 20.37 12.65
N ASN A 379 0.39 21.54 12.03
CA ASN A 379 1.28 21.89 10.94
C ASN A 379 2.26 22.98 11.37
N ASN A 380 3.56 22.70 11.27
CA ASN A 380 4.63 23.66 11.59
C ASN A 380 5.49 24.04 10.37
N ASN A 381 5.13 23.59 9.17
CA ASN A 381 5.81 23.97 7.92
C ASN A 381 4.81 23.94 6.76
N LEU A 382 4.95 23.07 5.76
CA LEU A 382 4.09 23.05 4.58
C LEU A 382 3.00 21.99 4.70
N PHE A 383 1.74 22.42 4.61
CA PHE A 383 0.59 21.54 4.36
C PHE A 383 -0.11 21.98 3.07
N GLU A 384 -0.30 21.08 2.12
CA GLU A 384 -0.96 21.38 0.85
C GLU A 384 -2.13 20.42 0.62
N THR A 385 -3.27 20.97 0.21
CA THR A 385 -4.37 20.20 -0.35
C THR A 385 -4.82 20.84 -1.66
N SER A 386 -4.63 20.18 -2.80
CA SER A 386 -4.96 20.75 -4.12
C SER A 386 -5.66 19.77 -5.07
N TYR A 387 -6.22 20.31 -6.16
CA TYR A 387 -6.87 19.57 -7.26
C TYR A 387 -7.94 18.55 -6.85
N ASN A 388 -9.02 18.98 -6.19
CA ASN A 388 -10.12 18.09 -5.80
C ASN A 388 -11.48 18.56 -6.32
N ALA A 389 -12.41 17.61 -6.54
CA ALA A 389 -13.70 17.90 -7.16
C ALA A 389 -14.75 18.50 -6.20
N ASP A 390 -14.61 18.24 -4.89
CA ASP A 390 -15.57 18.64 -3.85
C ASP A 390 -14.97 19.63 -2.83
N SER A 391 -14.91 19.26 -1.54
CA SER A 391 -14.31 20.04 -0.46
C SER A 391 -12.88 19.59 -0.18
N ALA A 392 -11.91 20.51 -0.16
CA ALA A 392 -10.51 20.11 0.08
C ALA A 392 -10.31 19.62 1.53
N VAL A 393 -10.78 20.39 2.51
CA VAL A 393 -10.67 20.07 3.94
C VAL A 393 -12.04 20.03 4.60
N VAL A 394 -12.35 18.92 5.26
CA VAL A 394 -13.52 18.75 6.13
C VAL A 394 -13.04 18.48 7.55
N ASN A 395 -13.10 19.49 8.41
CA ASN A 395 -12.77 19.36 9.83
C ASN A 395 -14.06 19.05 10.62
N LYS A 396 -14.24 17.82 11.09
CA LYS A 396 -15.43 17.37 11.81
C LYS A 396 -15.48 17.92 13.23
N ALA A 397 -16.60 17.70 13.92
CA ALA A 397 -16.89 18.30 15.23
C ALA A 397 -15.84 18.01 16.31
N THR A 398 -15.22 16.83 16.26
CA THR A 398 -14.13 16.40 17.17
C THR A 398 -12.74 16.82 16.68
N GLY A 399 -12.63 17.24 15.42
CA GLY A 399 -11.38 17.60 14.79
C GLY A 399 -10.80 18.91 15.34
N SER A 400 -9.48 18.92 15.51
CA SER A 400 -8.68 20.08 15.86
C SER A 400 -7.55 20.26 14.87
N ILE A 401 -7.41 21.48 14.36
CA ILE A 401 -6.35 21.86 13.43
C ILE A 401 -5.60 23.05 14.01
N THR A 402 -4.29 22.91 14.19
CA THR A 402 -3.40 24.01 14.53
C THR A 402 -2.38 24.18 13.42
N ASN A 403 -2.31 25.39 12.87
CA ASN A 403 -1.35 25.73 11.84
C ASN A 403 -0.43 26.86 12.31
N ASN A 404 0.86 26.57 12.35
CA ASN A 404 1.96 27.49 12.64
C ASN A 404 2.84 27.77 11.41
N GLY A 405 2.64 27.03 10.31
CA GLY A 405 3.35 27.19 9.04
C GLY A 405 2.45 27.68 7.90
N ILE A 406 2.71 27.21 6.69
CA ILE A 406 1.95 27.48 5.48
C ILE A 406 0.95 26.35 5.25
N TRP A 407 -0.32 26.71 5.07
CA TRP A 407 -1.34 25.80 4.55
C TRP A 407 -1.92 26.35 3.25
N SER A 408 -1.68 25.65 2.14
CA SER A 408 -2.29 25.93 0.85
C SER A 408 -3.49 25.01 0.63
N VAL A 409 -4.67 25.59 0.39
CA VAL A 409 -5.93 24.86 0.25
C VAL A 409 -6.62 25.29 -1.04
N GLN A 410 -6.73 24.38 -2.00
CA GLN A 410 -7.52 24.58 -3.20
C GLN A 410 -8.68 23.57 -3.23
N GLY A 411 -9.92 24.06 -3.28
CA GLY A 411 -11.13 23.23 -3.41
C GLY A 411 -12.15 23.78 -4.39
N ASN A 412 -13.12 22.95 -4.81
CA ASN A 412 -14.12 23.38 -5.78
C ASN A 412 -15.36 23.99 -5.08
N GLN A 413 -16.14 23.17 -4.38
CA GLN A 413 -17.34 23.63 -3.68
C GLN A 413 -17.01 24.43 -2.42
N PHE A 414 -16.12 23.90 -1.60
CA PHE A 414 -15.57 24.60 -0.45
C PHE A 414 -14.08 24.30 -0.37
N ALA A 415 -13.25 25.28 -0.01
CA ALA A 415 -11.88 24.93 0.34
C ALA A 415 -11.85 24.31 1.74
N ILE A 416 -12.56 24.91 2.69
CA ILE A 416 -12.63 24.45 4.08
C ILE A 416 -14.08 24.39 4.57
N PHE A 417 -14.49 23.22 5.05
CA PHE A 417 -15.74 23.02 5.80
C PHE A 417 -15.39 22.68 7.27
N ASN A 418 -15.53 23.67 8.15
CA ASN A 418 -15.14 23.56 9.55
C ASN A 418 -16.34 23.34 10.47
N GLN A 419 -16.40 22.18 11.10
CA GLN A 419 -17.32 21.84 12.20
C GLN A 419 -16.58 21.71 13.54
N GLY A 420 -15.25 21.73 13.52
CA GLY A 420 -14.36 21.52 14.67
C GLY A 420 -13.67 22.82 15.12
N ASN A 421 -12.45 22.69 15.62
CA ASN A 421 -11.61 23.83 15.99
C ASN A 421 -10.50 24.01 14.97
N ILE A 422 -10.31 25.24 14.50
CA ILE A 422 -9.14 25.64 13.70
C ILE A 422 -8.47 26.83 14.40
N SER A 423 -7.15 26.75 14.57
CA SER A 423 -6.32 27.82 15.13
C SER A 423 -5.12 28.13 14.24
N LEU A 424 -4.84 29.41 14.00
CA LEU A 424 -3.64 29.89 13.31
C LEU A 424 -2.67 30.56 14.31
N GLY A 425 -1.41 30.11 14.33
CA GLY A 425 -0.32 30.72 15.08
C GLY A 425 0.16 32.04 14.47
N GLY A 426 0.95 32.83 15.21
CA GLY A 426 1.31 34.20 14.83
C GLY A 426 2.21 34.36 13.60
N SER A 427 2.82 33.29 13.10
CA SER A 427 3.59 33.29 11.84
C SER A 427 2.89 32.51 10.71
N ALA A 428 1.68 32.03 10.97
CA ALA A 428 1.00 31.12 10.08
C ALA A 428 0.49 31.83 8.82
N THR A 429 0.51 31.12 7.69
CA THR A 429 -0.15 31.55 6.45
C THR A 429 -1.19 30.52 6.05
N PHE A 430 -2.39 30.98 5.75
CA PHE A 430 -3.43 30.20 5.06
C PHE A 430 -3.65 30.82 3.69
N ASP A 431 -3.36 30.07 2.64
CA ASP A 431 -3.60 30.46 1.25
C ASP A 431 -4.72 29.60 0.68
N ILE A 432 -5.88 30.21 0.44
CA ILE A 432 -7.11 29.51 0.15
C ILE A 432 -7.64 29.93 -1.22
N LEU A 433 -7.89 28.92 -2.06
CA LEU A 433 -8.53 29.06 -3.36
C LEU A 433 -9.79 28.20 -3.43
N SER A 434 -10.94 28.79 -3.74
CA SER A 434 -12.18 28.07 -4.06
C SER A 434 -12.74 28.46 -5.42
N THR A 435 -12.98 27.50 -6.31
CA THR A 435 -13.40 27.80 -7.69
C THR A 435 -14.91 27.88 -7.89
N GLY A 436 -15.72 27.20 -7.08
CA GLY A 436 -17.17 27.06 -7.28
C GLY A 436 -18.04 27.54 -6.12
N GLY A 437 -17.53 27.58 -4.89
CA GLY A 437 -18.32 28.01 -3.73
C GLY A 437 -17.53 28.84 -2.73
N SER A 438 -17.86 28.69 -1.45
CA SER A 438 -17.25 29.50 -0.40
C SER A 438 -15.89 28.97 0.00
N ALA A 439 -14.90 29.85 0.16
CA ALA A 439 -13.59 29.41 0.60
C ALA A 439 -13.64 28.79 2.00
N ILE A 440 -14.24 29.48 2.97
CA ILE A 440 -14.43 28.95 4.33
C ILE A 440 -15.91 28.90 4.67
N LYS A 441 -16.40 27.71 5.03
CA LYS A 441 -17.67 27.52 5.71
C LYS A 441 -17.41 27.10 7.16
N ASN A 442 -17.66 28.02 8.10
CA ASN A 442 -17.40 27.83 9.52
C ASN A 442 -18.70 27.58 10.29
N LEU A 443 -18.79 26.44 10.97
CA LEU A 443 -19.91 26.04 11.84
C LEU A 443 -19.53 26.01 13.32
N LYS A 444 -18.24 26.21 13.66
CA LYS A 444 -17.74 26.18 15.04
C LYS A 444 -16.65 27.23 15.22
N THR A 445 -15.45 26.85 15.66
CA THR A 445 -14.44 27.80 16.12
C THR A 445 -13.34 27.93 15.09
N PHE A 446 -13.11 29.16 14.63
CA PHE A 446 -11.96 29.56 13.85
C PHE A 446 -11.29 30.73 14.55
N MET A 447 -10.07 30.54 15.04
CA MET A 447 -9.32 31.57 15.76
C MET A 447 -7.97 31.80 15.13
N THR A 448 -7.55 33.04 15.04
CA THR A 448 -6.21 33.37 14.55
C THR A 448 -5.47 34.25 15.55
N SER A 449 -4.14 34.21 15.50
CA SER A 449 -3.25 34.95 16.41
C SER A 449 -2.64 36.15 15.69
N THR A 450 -2.27 37.21 16.40
CA THR A 450 -1.64 38.38 15.76
C THR A 450 -0.38 38.00 14.96
N GLY A 451 -0.25 38.56 13.76
CA GLY A 451 0.91 38.36 12.86
C GLY A 451 0.70 37.35 11.73
N CYS A 452 -0.37 36.54 11.77
CA CYS A 452 -0.68 35.60 10.69
C CYS A 452 -1.19 36.28 9.43
N THR A 453 -1.22 35.52 8.33
CA THR A 453 -1.76 35.96 7.04
C THR A 453 -2.87 35.01 6.55
N LEU A 454 -3.99 35.58 6.13
CA LEU A 454 -5.09 34.90 5.44
C LEU A 454 -5.19 35.43 4.01
N LYS A 455 -4.98 34.58 3.01
CA LYS A 455 -5.21 34.91 1.60
C LYS A 455 -6.39 34.08 1.11
N ILE A 456 -7.43 34.74 0.62
CA ILE A 456 -8.67 34.06 0.22
C ILE A 456 -9.08 34.52 -1.18
N SER A 457 -9.12 33.56 -2.10
CA SER A 457 -9.69 33.69 -3.44
C SER A 457 -10.89 32.75 -3.57
N SER A 458 -12.07 33.24 -3.94
CA SER A 458 -13.27 32.40 -4.04
C SER A 458 -14.12 32.65 -5.29
N GLY A 459 -15.01 31.71 -5.64
CA GLY A 459 -16.05 31.85 -6.67
C GLY A 459 -17.41 32.29 -6.10
N SER A 460 -17.72 31.89 -4.85
CA SER A 460 -18.84 32.41 -4.03
C SER A 460 -18.31 33.19 -2.79
N SER A 461 -19.08 33.40 -1.72
CA SER A 461 -18.62 34.13 -0.53
C SER A 461 -17.30 33.62 0.05
N SER A 462 -16.35 34.50 0.37
CA SER A 462 -15.05 34.08 0.90
C SER A 462 -15.17 33.43 2.28
N ILE A 463 -15.96 34.01 3.19
CA ILE A 463 -16.25 33.46 4.51
C ILE A 463 -17.76 33.38 4.73
N LEU A 464 -18.25 32.16 5.00
CA LEU A 464 -19.59 31.89 5.50
C LEU A 464 -19.49 31.43 6.96
N ASN A 465 -19.82 32.33 7.90
CA ASN A 465 -19.83 32.04 9.33
C ASN A 465 -21.27 31.73 9.78
N GLU A 466 -21.58 30.45 10.00
CA GLU A 466 -22.94 29.96 10.27
C GLU A 466 -23.43 30.32 11.68
N PRO A 467 -24.73 30.15 11.99
CA PRO A 467 -25.26 30.40 13.33
C PRO A 467 -24.49 29.63 14.40
N ASN A 468 -24.21 30.32 15.52
CA ASN A 468 -23.44 29.82 16.68
C ASN A 468 -21.94 29.57 16.43
N ALA A 469 -21.45 29.80 15.22
CA ALA A 469 -20.03 29.75 14.93
C ALA A 469 -19.31 30.99 15.47
N LEU A 470 -18.06 30.80 15.90
CA LEU A 470 -17.13 31.83 16.35
C LEU A 470 -15.99 31.97 15.34
N PHE A 471 -15.82 33.17 14.80
CA PHE A 471 -14.70 33.51 13.92
C PHE A 471 -13.96 34.71 14.51
N VAL A 472 -12.73 34.51 14.97
CA VAL A 472 -11.86 35.57 15.51
C VAL A 472 -10.66 35.72 14.58
N ASN A 473 -10.54 36.90 13.97
CA ASN A 473 -9.50 37.25 13.03
C ASN A 473 -8.53 38.30 13.58
N ASN A 474 -7.32 37.87 13.87
CA ASN A 474 -6.15 38.70 14.20
C ASN A 474 -5.09 38.71 13.09
N CYS A 475 -5.40 38.17 11.90
CA CYS A 475 -4.48 38.14 10.77
C CYS A 475 -4.68 39.35 9.86
N SER A 476 -3.62 39.73 9.15
CA SER A 476 -3.79 40.45 7.89
C SER A 476 -4.49 39.54 6.88
N THR A 477 -5.57 40.03 6.28
CA THR A 477 -6.48 39.25 5.43
C THR A 477 -6.66 39.91 4.09
N SER A 478 -6.32 39.20 3.02
CA SER A 478 -6.53 39.66 1.65
C SER A 478 -7.59 38.82 0.94
N PHE A 479 -8.59 39.48 0.38
CA PHE A 479 -9.65 38.86 -0.42
C PHE A 479 -9.50 39.19 -1.91
N LYS A 480 -9.73 38.19 -2.76
CA LYS A 480 -9.82 38.37 -4.22
C LYS A 480 -11.07 37.66 -4.75
N TYR A 481 -12.02 38.40 -5.31
CA TYR A 481 -13.37 37.84 -5.49
C TYR A 481 -14.14 38.20 -6.78
N LEU A 482 -15.25 37.49 -7.08
CA LEU A 482 -15.98 37.54 -8.36
C LEU A 482 -17.54 37.40 -8.32
N GLY A 483 -18.26 37.27 -7.18
CA GLY A 483 -19.72 36.96 -7.27
C GLY A 483 -20.70 37.08 -6.06
N GLY A 484 -20.37 37.73 -4.94
CA GLY A 484 -21.14 37.68 -3.66
C GLY A 484 -20.51 38.48 -2.50
N PRO A 485 -21.01 38.39 -1.25
CA PRO A 485 -20.38 39.08 -0.12
C PRO A 485 -19.07 38.39 0.30
N LEU A 486 -18.01 39.16 0.59
CA LEU A 486 -16.75 38.61 1.10
C LEU A 486 -16.98 37.89 2.43
N ILE A 487 -17.72 38.52 3.33
CA ILE A 487 -18.10 37.95 4.63
C ILE A 487 -19.61 37.88 4.74
N LEU A 488 -20.14 36.67 4.80
CA LEU A 488 -21.51 36.39 5.22
C LEU A 488 -21.50 35.87 6.66
N ASN A 489 -21.83 36.74 7.61
CA ASN A 489 -21.81 36.42 9.02
C ASN A 489 -23.23 36.21 9.59
N LYS A 490 -23.51 34.99 10.03
CA LYS A 490 -24.70 34.59 10.77
C LYS A 490 -24.41 34.19 12.22
N GLY A 491 -23.12 34.19 12.60
CA GLY A 491 -22.61 33.84 13.92
C GLY A 491 -22.00 35.03 14.64
N ARG A 492 -20.90 34.79 15.37
CA ARG A 492 -20.06 35.83 15.98
C ARG A 492 -18.80 35.97 15.15
N PHE A 493 -18.60 37.15 14.57
CA PHE A 493 -17.36 37.52 13.89
C PHE A 493 -16.68 38.65 14.66
N THR A 494 -15.36 38.55 14.84
CA THR A 494 -14.57 39.59 15.48
C THR A 494 -13.24 39.71 14.76
N HIS A 495 -12.94 40.89 14.24
CA HIS A 495 -11.60 41.26 13.81
C HIS A 495 -11.00 42.18 14.89
N LEU A 496 -9.75 41.94 15.32
CA LEU A 496 -9.11 42.77 16.34
C LEU A 496 -7.77 43.36 15.89
N ASN A 497 -7.06 42.70 14.97
CA ASN A 497 -5.72 43.10 14.53
C ASN A 497 -5.49 42.70 13.06
N GLY A 498 -4.54 43.39 12.42
CA GLY A 498 -4.16 43.18 11.02
C GLY A 498 -5.01 44.04 10.08
N ASP A 499 -4.62 44.07 8.80
CA ASP A 499 -5.36 44.80 7.77
C ASP A 499 -6.33 43.88 7.03
N ILE A 500 -7.48 44.41 6.61
CA ILE A 500 -8.34 43.73 5.63
C ILE A 500 -8.20 44.44 4.29
N THR A 501 -7.65 43.74 3.30
CA THR A 501 -7.58 44.21 1.91
C THR A 501 -8.53 43.38 1.05
N ALA A 502 -9.17 44.03 0.08
CA ALA A 502 -10.10 43.35 -0.81
C ALA A 502 -10.01 43.91 -2.22
N GLU A 503 -10.01 43.00 -3.20
CA GLU A 503 -10.05 43.31 -4.62
C GLU A 503 -11.29 42.67 -5.25
N SER A 504 -11.99 43.43 -6.10
CA SER A 504 -13.13 42.97 -6.89
C SER A 504 -14.24 42.32 -6.06
N PHE A 505 -15.12 43.12 -5.46
CA PHE A 505 -16.23 42.59 -4.67
C PHE A 505 -17.55 43.30 -4.99
N THR A 506 -18.66 42.57 -4.88
CA THR A 506 -20.01 43.13 -5.05
C THR A 506 -20.57 43.65 -3.72
N SER A 507 -20.22 42.98 -2.62
CA SER A 507 -20.56 43.39 -1.27
C SER A 507 -19.41 43.02 -0.34
N PHE A 508 -19.05 43.94 0.55
CA PHE A 508 -17.97 43.69 1.51
C PHE A 508 -18.47 42.77 2.63
N ILE A 509 -19.58 43.13 3.29
CA ILE A 509 -20.12 42.40 4.44
C ILE A 509 -21.64 42.27 4.31
N LYS A 510 -22.15 41.07 4.64
CA LYS A 510 -23.55 40.85 5.02
C LYS A 510 -23.58 40.26 6.42
N ASN A 511 -23.99 41.06 7.39
CA ASN A 511 -24.04 40.68 8.80
C ASN A 511 -25.49 40.48 9.26
N GLU A 512 -25.79 39.28 9.76
CA GLU A 512 -27.10 38.86 10.28
C GLU A 512 -27.08 38.62 11.80
N LYS A 513 -25.90 38.73 12.44
CA LYS A 513 -25.72 38.62 13.91
C LYS A 513 -24.68 39.62 14.44
N TYR A 514 -23.74 39.19 15.28
CA TYR A 514 -22.76 40.06 15.92
C TYR A 514 -21.50 40.10 15.08
N MET A 515 -21.08 41.31 14.73
CA MET A 515 -19.80 41.58 14.10
C MET A 515 -19.13 42.75 14.82
N SER A 516 -17.85 42.60 15.13
CA SER A 516 -16.95 43.67 15.57
C SER A 516 -15.75 43.68 14.62
N ILE A 517 -15.37 44.85 14.13
CA ILE A 517 -14.20 45.06 13.28
C ILE A 517 -13.35 46.15 13.91
#